data_AF-A0A0Q6FCF4-F1
#
_entry.id   AF-A0A0Q6FCF4-F1
#
_cell.length_a   1.000
_cell.length_b   1.000
_cell.length_c   1.000
_cell.angle_alpha   90.00
_cell.angle_beta   90.00
_cell.angle_gamma   90.00
#
_symmetry.space_group_name_H-M   'P 1'
#
loop_
_entity.id
_entity.type
_entity.pdbx_description
1 polymer ?
#
loop_
_entity_poly.entity_id
_entity_poly.type
_entity_poly.pdbx_seq_one_letter_code
_entity_poly.pdbx_strand_id
1 'polypeptide(L)'
;MPPPTLVSTREALAVLRSAGVGARAADRVLAGGLAGAGVRTRSVLLHDLGRVRQLAERPVLAGRTITEHCPQGLFVARRDLPPELSRADQERWFAGGWGEISGWVRLRLQLEIERCGPRPFAACTGGFVTFGAEITRVRVGDGPVAAFDLAAPGSWFEVFDGARLRTGPGRPWVIHPPTQVAAAAPARVRIGG
;
A
#
# COMPACT_ATOMS: atom_id res chain seq x y z
N MET A 1 -29.45 11.04 -12.82
CA MET A 1 -28.26 10.20 -13.10
C MET A 1 -28.71 8.97 -13.86
N PRO A 2 -28.04 8.60 -14.96
CA PRO A 2 -28.32 7.34 -15.66
C PRO A 2 -28.04 6.15 -14.73
N PRO A 3 -28.76 5.02 -14.90
CA PRO A 3 -28.53 3.82 -14.11
C PRO A 3 -27.12 3.25 -14.36
N PRO A 4 -26.50 2.61 -13.35
CA PRO A 4 -25.18 2.01 -13.52
C PRO A 4 -25.24 0.89 -14.56
N THR A 5 -24.25 0.87 -15.46
CA THR A 5 -24.08 -0.24 -16.40
C THR A 5 -23.42 -1.41 -15.68
N LEU A 6 -24.12 -2.53 -15.57
CA LEU A 6 -23.65 -3.73 -14.88
C LEU A 6 -23.00 -4.71 -15.85
N VAL A 7 -21.85 -5.27 -15.47
CA VAL A 7 -21.10 -6.26 -16.25
C VAL A 7 -20.76 -7.49 -15.42
N SER A 8 -20.58 -8.63 -16.07
CA SER A 8 -20.16 -9.86 -15.41
C SER A 8 -18.75 -9.74 -14.81
N THR A 9 -18.41 -10.60 -13.84
CA THR A 9 -17.03 -10.72 -13.32
C THR A 9 -16.01 -10.94 -14.45
N ARG A 10 -16.35 -11.73 -15.48
CA ARG A 10 -15.46 -12.01 -16.61
C ARG A 10 -15.12 -10.73 -17.38
N GLU A 11 -16.11 -9.90 -17.68
CA GLU A 11 -15.94 -8.64 -18.38
C GLU A 11 -15.18 -7.61 -17.52
N ALA A 12 -15.51 -7.52 -16.22
CA ALA A 12 -14.79 -6.66 -15.29
C ALA A 12 -13.30 -7.02 -15.21
N LEU A 13 -12.98 -8.32 -15.14
CA LEU A 13 -11.59 -8.80 -15.16
C LEU A 13 -10.90 -8.46 -16.48
N ALA A 14 -11.59 -8.57 -17.62
CA ALA A 14 -11.02 -8.21 -18.92
C ALA A 14 -10.62 -6.72 -18.96
N VAL A 15 -11.47 -5.83 -18.43
CA VAL A 15 -11.16 -4.40 -18.30
C VAL A 15 -9.91 -4.17 -17.46
N LEU A 16 -9.84 -4.72 -16.24
CA LEU A 16 -8.67 -4.56 -15.36
C LEU A 16 -7.38 -5.11 -15.98
N ARG A 17 -7.46 -6.27 -16.65
CA ARG A 17 -6.31 -6.91 -17.31
C ARG A 17 -5.81 -6.09 -18.49
N SER A 18 -6.72 -5.50 -19.28
CA SER A 18 -6.34 -4.60 -20.38
C SER A 18 -5.57 -3.36 -19.87
N ALA A 19 -5.82 -2.95 -18.63
CA ALA A 19 -5.09 -1.86 -17.95
C ALA A 19 -3.79 -2.32 -17.27
N GLY A 20 -3.34 -3.55 -17.52
CA GLY A 20 -2.09 -4.09 -16.98
C GLY A 20 -2.17 -4.65 -15.56
N VAL A 21 -3.37 -4.86 -15.01
CA VAL A 21 -3.54 -5.54 -13.72
C VAL A 21 -3.43 -7.05 -13.94
N GLY A 22 -2.47 -7.70 -13.27
CA GLY A 22 -2.29 -9.15 -13.38
C GLY A 22 -3.52 -9.94 -12.95
N ALA A 23 -3.74 -11.14 -13.51
CA ALA A 23 -4.97 -11.92 -13.31
C ALA A 23 -5.35 -12.10 -11.83
N ARG A 24 -4.44 -12.65 -11.02
CA ARG A 24 -4.66 -12.84 -9.57
C ARG A 24 -4.88 -11.53 -8.82
N ALA A 25 -4.26 -10.44 -9.26
CA ALA A 25 -4.46 -9.13 -8.65
C ALA A 25 -5.86 -8.59 -8.97
N ALA A 26 -6.31 -8.72 -10.22
CA ALA A 26 -7.65 -8.34 -10.64
C ALA A 26 -8.73 -9.13 -9.90
N ASP A 27 -8.54 -10.44 -9.72
CA ASP A 27 -9.47 -11.27 -8.96
C ASP A 27 -9.57 -10.81 -7.49
N ARG A 28 -8.43 -10.58 -6.82
CA ARG A 28 -8.41 -10.09 -5.43
C ARG A 28 -9.02 -8.71 -5.27
N VAL A 29 -8.80 -7.83 -6.24
CA VAL A 29 -9.37 -6.48 -6.29
C VAL A 29 -10.89 -6.50 -6.37
N LEU A 30 -11.46 -7.34 -7.24
CA LEU A 30 -12.91 -7.49 -7.34
C LEU A 30 -13.50 -8.20 -6.12
N ALA A 31 -12.85 -9.25 -5.63
CA ALA A 31 -13.29 -9.98 -4.44
C ALA A 31 -13.25 -9.10 -3.18
N GLY A 32 -12.26 -8.20 -3.06
CA GLY A 32 -12.15 -7.23 -1.99
C GLY A 32 -13.08 -6.01 -2.14
N GLY A 33 -13.90 -5.95 -3.19
CA GLY A 33 -14.87 -4.88 -3.37
C GLY A 33 -14.27 -3.51 -3.71
N LEU A 34 -13.04 -3.43 -4.23
CA LEU A 34 -12.39 -2.15 -4.56
C LEU A 34 -13.07 -1.41 -5.72
N ALA A 35 -13.77 -2.13 -6.59
CA ALA A 35 -14.66 -1.56 -7.62
C ALA A 35 -16.09 -1.32 -7.09
N GLY A 36 -16.28 -1.33 -5.77
CA GLY A 36 -17.59 -1.37 -5.11
C GLY A 36 -18.09 -2.81 -4.89
N ALA A 37 -19.13 -2.94 -4.06
CA ALA A 37 -19.79 -4.22 -3.81
C ALA A 37 -20.41 -4.76 -5.10
N GLY A 38 -20.16 -6.03 -5.40
CA GLY A 38 -20.83 -6.71 -6.50
C GLY A 38 -22.31 -6.93 -6.19
N VAL A 39 -23.16 -6.78 -7.21
CA VAL A 39 -24.60 -7.04 -7.11
C VAL A 39 -24.85 -8.49 -7.47
N ARG A 40 -25.23 -9.30 -6.48
CA ARG A 40 -25.54 -10.71 -6.69
C ARG A 40 -26.95 -10.87 -7.24
N THR A 41 -27.06 -11.47 -8.41
CA THR A 41 -28.32 -11.95 -8.98
C THR A 41 -28.47 -13.46 -8.72
N ARG A 42 -29.56 -14.09 -9.20
CA ARG A 42 -29.81 -15.52 -8.97
C ARG A 42 -28.66 -16.45 -9.38
N SER A 43 -27.91 -16.11 -10.44
CA SER A 43 -26.85 -16.98 -10.98
C SER A 43 -25.52 -16.28 -11.24
N VAL A 44 -25.45 -14.94 -11.18
CA VAL A 44 -24.27 -14.17 -11.57
C VAL A 44 -23.98 -13.04 -10.60
N LEU A 45 -22.70 -12.81 -10.32
CA LEU A 45 -22.22 -11.60 -9.65
C LEU A 45 -21.90 -10.53 -10.71
N LEU A 46 -22.56 -9.37 -10.59
CA LEU A 46 -22.39 -8.24 -11.50
C LEU A 46 -21.63 -7.10 -10.81
N HIS A 47 -20.87 -6.34 -11.60
CA HIS A 47 -20.07 -5.21 -11.15
C HIS A 47 -20.45 -3.95 -11.92
N ASP A 48 -20.33 -2.80 -11.27
CA ASP A 48 -20.52 -1.50 -11.94
C ASP A 48 -19.33 -1.23 -12.88
N LEU A 49 -19.60 -1.18 -14.19
CA LEU A 49 -18.58 -0.97 -15.21
C LEU A 49 -17.86 0.39 -15.06
N GLY A 50 -18.58 1.43 -14.64
CA GLY A 50 -18.01 2.76 -14.41
C GLY A 50 -16.97 2.73 -13.30
N ARG A 51 -17.27 2.05 -12.19
CA ARG A 51 -16.32 1.87 -11.08
C ARG A 51 -15.13 0.99 -11.47
N VAL A 52 -15.36 -0.08 -12.23
CA VAL A 52 -14.27 -0.93 -12.74
C VAL A 52 -13.32 -0.13 -13.65
N ARG A 53 -13.87 0.74 -14.52
CA ARG A 53 -13.06 1.62 -15.38
C ARG A 53 -12.28 2.66 -14.59
N GLN A 54 -12.92 3.34 -13.64
CA GLN A 54 -12.24 4.27 -12.73
C GLN A 54 -11.08 3.57 -12.00
N LEU A 55 -11.29 2.32 -11.59
CA LEU A 55 -10.24 1.54 -10.96
C LEU A 55 -9.09 1.21 -11.93
N ALA A 56 -9.41 0.82 -13.17
CA ALA A 56 -8.44 0.54 -14.22
C ALA A 56 -7.60 1.78 -14.61
N GLU A 57 -8.20 2.96 -14.57
CA GLU A 57 -7.59 4.25 -14.94
C GLU A 57 -6.65 4.82 -13.88
N ARG A 58 -6.67 4.30 -12.64
CA ARG A 58 -5.80 4.80 -11.56
C ARG A 58 -4.32 4.77 -11.95
N PRO A 59 -3.56 5.82 -11.61
CA PRO A 59 -2.17 5.92 -12.02
C PRO A 59 -1.31 4.83 -11.37
N VAL A 60 -0.26 4.40 -12.07
CA VAL A 60 0.79 3.56 -11.50
C VAL A 60 1.91 4.46 -11.00
N LEU A 61 2.24 4.36 -9.72
CA LEU A 61 3.33 5.15 -9.15
C LEU A 61 4.67 4.63 -9.65
N ALA A 62 5.44 5.53 -10.26
CA ALA A 62 6.82 5.26 -10.66
C ALA A 62 7.73 5.28 -9.43
N GLY A 63 8.87 4.57 -9.50
CA GLY A 63 9.86 4.56 -8.41
C GLY A 63 10.33 5.97 -8.02
N ARG A 64 10.47 6.87 -9.00
CA ARG A 64 10.82 8.27 -8.77
C ARG A 64 9.77 9.01 -7.92
N THR A 65 8.48 8.81 -8.18
CA THR A 65 7.38 9.39 -7.38
C THR A 65 7.43 8.88 -5.94
N ILE A 66 7.74 7.59 -5.75
CA ILE A 66 7.90 7.03 -4.39
C ILE A 66 9.08 7.69 -3.67
N THR A 67 10.22 7.85 -4.34
CA THR A 67 11.39 8.55 -3.81
C THR A 67 11.11 10.01 -3.46
N GLU A 68 10.39 10.73 -4.32
CA GLU A 68 10.08 12.15 -4.14
C GLU A 68 9.17 12.39 -2.93
N HIS A 69 8.14 11.57 -2.75
CA HIS A 69 7.16 11.73 -1.66
C HIS A 69 7.51 10.95 -0.38
N CYS A 70 8.33 9.91 -0.49
CA CYS A 70 8.81 9.11 0.64
C CYS A 70 10.34 8.98 0.58
N PRO A 71 11.11 10.06 0.77
CA PRO A 71 12.57 10.04 0.63
C PRO A 71 13.25 9.15 1.68
N GLN A 72 12.66 9.06 2.87
CA GLN A 72 13.08 8.13 3.92
C GLN A 72 12.77 6.67 3.54
N GLY A 73 11.96 6.45 2.50
CA GLY A 73 11.49 5.17 1.98
C GLY A 73 10.10 4.80 2.51
N LEU A 74 9.59 3.65 2.07
CA LEU A 74 8.19 3.25 2.25
C LEU A 74 8.10 1.78 2.67
N PHE A 75 7.30 1.49 3.68
CA PHE A 75 6.88 0.12 4.00
C PHE A 75 5.59 -0.19 3.25
N VAL A 76 5.57 -1.25 2.44
CA VAL A 76 4.38 -1.67 1.69
C VAL A 76 3.86 -3.00 2.22
N ALA A 77 2.66 -2.99 2.77
CA ALA A 77 1.91 -4.18 3.14
C ALA A 77 1.18 -4.76 1.91
N ARG A 78 1.38 -6.04 1.64
CA ARG A 78 0.67 -6.81 0.60
C ARG A 78 -0.41 -7.70 1.22
N ARG A 79 -1.31 -7.09 1.98
CA ARG A 79 -2.42 -7.77 2.66
C ARG A 79 -3.72 -7.14 2.21
N ASP A 80 -4.67 -7.98 1.82
CA ASP A 80 -5.97 -7.52 1.35
C ASP A 80 -6.75 -6.94 2.54
N LEU A 81 -7.38 -5.79 2.32
CA LEU A 81 -8.18 -5.10 3.34
C LEU A 81 -9.59 -5.68 3.34
N PRO A 82 -10.09 -6.20 4.49
CA PRO A 82 -11.48 -6.63 4.55
C PRO A 82 -12.42 -5.42 4.36
N PRO A 83 -13.42 -5.52 3.47
CA PRO A 83 -14.21 -4.36 3.01
C PRO A 83 -15.12 -3.75 4.08
N GLU A 84 -15.39 -4.48 5.17
CA GLU A 84 -16.35 -4.13 6.20
C GLU A 84 -15.71 -3.42 7.41
N LEU A 85 -14.39 -3.26 7.43
CA LEU A 85 -13.70 -2.68 8.58
C LEU A 85 -13.85 -1.16 8.63
N SER A 86 -14.22 -0.66 9.81
CA SER A 86 -14.11 0.76 10.15
C SER A 86 -12.66 1.22 10.08
N ARG A 87 -12.40 2.52 9.91
CA ARG A 87 -11.03 3.05 9.84
C ARG A 87 -10.17 2.65 11.06
N ALA A 88 -10.74 2.69 12.26
CA ALA A 88 -10.05 2.29 13.49
C ALA A 88 -9.71 0.78 13.49
N ASP A 89 -10.60 -0.06 12.96
CA ASP A 89 -10.35 -1.50 12.87
C ASP A 89 -9.38 -1.86 11.74
N GLN A 90 -9.35 -1.09 10.65
CA GLN A 90 -8.33 -1.20 9.61
C GLN A 90 -6.93 -0.92 10.18
N GLU A 91 -6.81 0.12 11.01
CA GLU A 91 -5.55 0.44 11.68
C GLU A 91 -5.10 -0.71 12.59
N ARG A 92 -5.99 -1.25 13.43
CA ARG A 92 -5.70 -2.42 14.28
C ARG A 92 -5.32 -3.65 13.45
N TRP A 93 -6.01 -3.89 12.34
CA TRP A 93 -5.75 -4.99 11.42
C TRP A 93 -4.34 -4.93 10.80
N PHE A 94 -3.90 -3.74 10.41
CA PHE A 94 -2.57 -3.51 9.84
C PHE A 94 -1.47 -3.29 10.88
N ALA A 95 -1.82 -2.91 12.11
CA ALA A 95 -0.86 -2.81 13.21
C ALA A 95 -0.29 -4.20 13.58
N GLY A 96 -1.08 -5.27 13.49
CA GLY A 96 -0.68 -6.63 13.84
C GLY A 96 -0.38 -7.55 12.66
N GLY A 97 0.06 -8.78 12.96
CA GLY A 97 0.22 -9.86 11.98
C GLY A 97 1.56 -9.87 11.23
N TRP A 98 2.61 -9.27 11.80
CA TRP A 98 3.91 -9.14 11.17
C TRP A 98 4.95 -10.18 11.65
N GLY A 99 4.50 -11.36 12.07
CA GLY A 99 5.38 -12.43 12.60
C GLY A 99 6.48 -12.89 11.62
N GLU A 100 6.27 -12.73 10.32
CA GLU A 100 7.27 -13.05 9.28
C GLU A 100 8.39 -12.01 9.15
N ILE A 101 8.29 -10.86 9.82
CA ILE A 101 9.36 -9.86 9.84
C ILE A 101 10.45 -10.30 10.80
N SER A 102 11.62 -10.63 10.25
CA SER A 102 12.81 -10.99 11.03
C SER A 102 13.16 -9.92 12.08
N GLY A 103 13.74 -10.34 13.21
CA GLY A 103 14.19 -9.42 14.26
C GLY A 103 15.16 -8.33 13.75
N TRP A 104 16.01 -8.65 12.77
CA TRP A 104 16.92 -7.68 12.16
C TRP A 104 16.20 -6.56 11.40
N VAL A 105 15.20 -6.92 10.59
CA VAL A 105 14.38 -5.92 9.87
C VAL A 105 13.60 -5.04 10.87
N ARG A 106 13.07 -5.62 11.95
CA ARG A 106 12.42 -4.86 13.02
C ARG A 106 13.37 -3.86 13.68
N LEU A 107 14.54 -4.32 14.10
CA LEU A 107 15.55 -3.47 14.73
C LEU A 107 15.97 -2.34 13.80
N ARG A 108 16.21 -2.64 12.52
CA ARG A 108 16.53 -1.63 11.52
C ARG A 108 15.42 -0.59 11.38
N LEU A 109 14.16 -1.02 11.23
CA LEU A 109 13.02 -0.10 11.13
C LEU A 109 12.89 0.77 12.39
N GLN A 110 13.07 0.19 13.58
CA GLN A 110 13.04 0.93 14.84
C GLN A 110 14.12 2.01 14.89
N LEU A 111 15.37 1.66 14.53
CA LEU A 111 16.47 2.62 14.48
C LEU A 111 16.27 3.72 13.43
N GLU A 112 15.70 3.38 12.27
CA GLU A 112 15.34 4.36 11.24
C GLU A 112 14.26 5.32 11.76
N ILE A 113 13.24 4.81 12.46
CA ILE A 113 12.17 5.63 13.03
C ILE A 113 12.70 6.57 14.13
N GLU A 114 13.56 6.09 15.02
CA GLU A 114 14.17 6.90 16.07
C GLU A 114 15.05 8.03 15.52
N ARG A 115 15.76 7.78 14.41
CA ARG A 115 16.69 8.74 13.82
C ARG A 115 16.03 9.73 12.87
N CYS A 116 15.09 9.26 12.05
CA CYS A 116 14.52 10.02 10.94
C CYS A 116 13.04 10.38 11.15
N GLY A 117 12.41 9.91 12.22
CA GLY A 117 10.99 10.09 12.48
C GLY A 117 10.12 8.99 11.86
N PRO A 118 8.78 9.15 11.91
CA PRO A 118 7.84 8.13 11.46
C PRO A 118 8.06 7.68 10.01
N ARG A 119 7.75 6.40 9.75
CA ARG A 119 7.98 5.75 8.45
C ARG A 119 6.67 5.59 7.69
N PRO A 120 6.57 6.07 6.43
CA PRO A 120 5.40 5.82 5.59
C PRO A 120 5.05 4.33 5.48
N PHE A 121 3.77 4.01 5.67
CA PHE A 121 3.18 2.69 5.53
C PHE A 121 2.02 2.73 4.54
N ALA A 122 2.10 1.95 3.46
CA ALA A 122 1.01 1.78 2.50
C ALA A 122 0.57 0.32 2.45
N ALA A 123 -0.70 0.03 2.64
CA ALA A 123 -1.25 -1.30 2.38
C ALA A 123 -1.92 -1.38 1.03
N CYS A 124 -1.70 -2.51 0.35
CA CYS A 124 -2.16 -2.75 -1.01
C CYS A 124 -3.02 -4.02 -1.11
N THR A 125 -4.18 -3.88 -1.74
CA THR A 125 -5.02 -5.01 -2.21
C THR A 125 -4.83 -5.17 -3.71
N GLY A 126 -4.27 -6.30 -4.14
CA GLY A 126 -3.93 -6.52 -5.56
C GLY A 126 -3.08 -5.42 -6.21
N GLY A 127 -2.24 -4.73 -5.43
CA GLY A 127 -1.38 -3.64 -5.92
C GLY A 127 -2.04 -2.26 -5.92
N PHE A 128 -3.30 -2.13 -5.52
CA PHE A 128 -3.94 -0.83 -5.28
C PHE A 128 -3.77 -0.43 -3.83
N VAL A 129 -3.33 0.79 -3.58
CA VAL A 129 -3.25 1.34 -2.23
C VAL A 129 -4.66 1.51 -1.67
N THR A 130 -4.92 0.86 -0.54
CA THR A 130 -6.22 0.88 0.15
C THR A 130 -6.15 1.47 1.55
N PHE A 131 -4.94 1.66 2.08
CA PHE A 131 -4.73 2.23 3.41
C PHE A 131 -3.34 2.86 3.48
N GLY A 132 -3.25 4.02 4.13
CA GLY A 132 -2.01 4.70 4.44
C GLY A 132 -1.94 5.04 5.92
N ALA A 133 -0.74 4.97 6.50
CA ALA A 133 -0.43 5.37 7.87
C ALA A 133 1.06 5.73 8.01
N GLU A 134 1.44 6.21 9.19
CA GLU A 134 2.84 6.34 9.59
C GLU A 134 3.18 5.29 10.67
N ILE A 135 4.25 4.53 10.48
CA ILE A 135 4.81 3.69 11.55
C ILE A 135 5.59 4.59 12.49
N THR A 136 5.10 4.74 13.71
CA THR A 136 5.74 5.57 14.75
C THR A 136 6.58 4.75 15.72
N ARG A 137 6.35 3.43 15.79
CA ARG A 137 7.13 2.51 16.61
C ARG A 137 6.98 1.08 16.10
N VAL A 138 8.04 0.28 16.25
CA VAL A 138 7.98 -1.17 16.13
C VAL A 138 7.81 -1.77 17.53
N ARG A 139 6.67 -2.40 17.79
CA ARG A 139 6.45 -3.10 19.06
C ARG A 139 7.15 -4.46 19.03
N VAL A 140 8.02 -4.66 20.01
CA VAL A 140 8.56 -5.96 20.36
C VAL A 140 7.86 -6.35 21.66
N GLY A 141 6.76 -7.10 21.56
CA GLY A 141 6.12 -7.69 22.74
C GLY A 141 6.87 -8.94 23.20
N ASP A 142 6.45 -9.49 24.35
CA ASP A 142 6.95 -10.79 24.87
C ASP A 142 6.54 -11.98 23.98
N GLY A 143 5.68 -11.74 22.98
CA GLY A 143 5.26 -12.72 21.97
C GLY A 143 6.06 -12.62 20.66
N PRO A 144 6.05 -13.67 19.81
CA PRO A 144 6.84 -13.72 18.59
C PRO A 144 6.33 -12.82 17.46
N VAL A 145 5.11 -12.29 17.56
CA VAL A 145 4.45 -11.57 16.47
C VAL A 145 4.77 -10.08 16.55
N ALA A 146 5.48 -9.57 15.55
CA ALA A 146 5.75 -8.15 15.44
C ALA A 146 4.45 -7.35 15.25
N ALA A 147 4.42 -6.15 15.83
CA ALA A 147 3.35 -5.18 15.64
C ALA A 147 3.91 -3.77 15.46
N PHE A 148 3.09 -2.87 14.94
CA PHE A 148 3.42 -1.48 14.67
C PHE A 148 2.47 -0.55 15.41
N ASP A 149 3.01 0.55 15.96
CA ASP A 149 2.19 1.72 16.28
C ASP A 149 1.98 2.52 15.01
N LEU A 150 0.72 2.69 14.61
CA LEU A 150 0.35 3.43 13.42
C LEU A 150 -0.25 4.78 13.83
N ALA A 151 0.09 5.82 13.09
CA ALA A 151 -0.56 7.13 13.17
C ALA A 151 -1.20 7.48 11.81
N ALA A 152 -1.97 8.57 11.78
CA ALA A 152 -2.54 9.09 10.54
C ALA A 152 -1.44 9.33 9.49
N PRO A 153 -1.71 9.05 8.21
CA PRO A 153 -0.72 9.25 7.16
C PRO A 153 -0.37 10.74 7.00
N GLY A 154 0.89 11.02 6.63
CA GLY A 154 1.30 12.36 6.19
C GLY A 154 0.82 12.72 4.79
N SER A 155 1.25 13.89 4.30
CA SER A 155 0.85 14.45 2.99
C SER A 155 1.26 13.59 1.78
N TRP A 156 2.23 12.67 1.94
CA TRP A 156 2.60 11.73 0.87
C TRP A 156 1.40 10.88 0.44
N PHE A 157 0.46 10.60 1.34
CA PHE A 157 -0.64 9.70 1.06
C PHE A 157 -1.65 10.29 0.07
N GLU A 158 -1.74 11.61 -0.07
CA GLU A 158 -2.62 12.25 -1.07
C GLU A 158 -2.28 11.81 -2.51
N VAL A 159 -1.01 11.54 -2.79
CA VAL A 159 -0.52 11.05 -4.09
C VAL A 159 -0.72 9.54 -4.23
N PHE A 160 -0.75 8.82 -3.10
CA PHE A 160 -0.80 7.38 -3.07
C PHE A 160 -2.23 6.84 -2.96
N ASP A 161 -3.17 7.62 -2.45
CA ASP A 161 -4.52 7.16 -2.16
C ASP A 161 -5.20 6.66 -3.44
N GLY A 162 -5.61 5.39 -3.40
CA GLY A 162 -6.15 4.69 -4.54
C GLY A 162 -5.18 4.40 -5.69
N ALA A 163 -3.95 4.93 -5.70
CA ALA A 163 -2.98 4.69 -6.76
C ALA A 163 -2.50 3.22 -6.79
N ARG A 164 -1.83 2.85 -7.89
CA ARG A 164 -1.27 1.50 -8.07
C ARG A 164 0.21 1.48 -7.72
N LEU A 165 0.58 0.60 -6.79
CA LEU A 165 1.96 0.22 -6.51
C LEU A 165 2.25 -1.13 -7.16
N ARG A 166 3.25 -1.15 -8.06
CA ARG A 166 3.75 -2.40 -8.65
C ARG A 166 4.51 -3.18 -7.59
N THR A 167 3.80 -4.07 -6.91
CA THR A 167 4.42 -5.05 -6.02
C THR A 167 4.47 -6.38 -6.76
N GLY A 168 5.67 -6.91 -6.98
CA GLY A 168 5.86 -8.23 -7.57
C GLY A 168 5.31 -9.35 -6.65
N PRO A 169 5.48 -10.63 -7.01
CA PRO A 169 5.22 -11.73 -6.10
C PRO A 169 6.16 -11.70 -4.86
N GLY A 170 5.83 -12.41 -3.79
CA GLY A 170 6.71 -12.60 -2.63
C GLY A 170 6.02 -12.46 -1.28
N ARG A 171 6.81 -12.08 -0.26
CA ARG A 171 6.42 -11.89 1.15
C ARG A 171 5.15 -11.04 1.33
N PRO A 172 4.44 -11.08 2.45
CA PRO A 172 3.29 -10.19 2.68
C PRO A 172 3.67 -8.70 2.86
N TRP A 173 4.94 -8.33 2.68
CA TRP A 173 5.46 -6.97 2.76
C TRP A 173 6.64 -6.72 1.80
N VAL A 174 6.93 -5.45 1.54
CA VAL A 174 8.12 -4.94 0.82
C VAL A 174 8.60 -3.67 1.52
N ILE A 175 9.92 -3.46 1.58
CA ILE A 175 10.49 -2.19 2.03
C ILE A 175 11.14 -1.53 0.82
N HIS A 176 10.64 -0.37 0.43
CA HIS A 176 11.37 0.53 -0.45
C HIS A 176 12.40 1.27 0.41
N PRO A 177 13.71 1.11 0.15
CA PRO A 177 14.73 1.73 0.97
C PRO A 177 14.67 3.25 0.85
N PRO A 178 15.21 3.99 1.84
CA PRO A 178 15.47 5.40 1.67
C PRO A 178 16.26 5.63 0.39
N THR A 179 15.92 6.68 -0.34
CA THR A 179 16.82 7.12 -1.39
C THR A 179 18.01 7.72 -0.68
N GLN A 180 19.20 7.16 -0.92
CA GLN A 180 20.42 7.87 -0.56
C GLN A 180 20.46 9.13 -1.41
N VAL A 181 19.89 10.22 -0.90
CA VAL A 181 20.25 11.54 -1.37
C VAL A 181 21.76 11.58 -1.15
N ALA A 182 22.54 11.58 -2.24
CA ALA A 182 23.99 11.65 -2.16
C ALA A 182 24.28 12.77 -1.16
N ALA A 183 24.84 12.41 0.01
CA ALA A 183 25.17 13.39 1.02
C ALA A 183 26.02 14.42 0.28
N ALA A 184 25.53 15.66 0.17
CA ALA A 184 26.29 16.74 -0.42
C ALA A 184 27.65 16.69 0.28
N ALA A 185 28.71 16.41 -0.49
CA ALA A 185 30.03 16.21 0.08
C ALA A 185 30.29 17.39 1.05
N PRO A 186 30.68 17.13 2.30
CA PRO A 186 30.88 18.21 3.26
C PRO A 186 31.84 19.21 2.61
N ALA A 187 31.42 20.49 2.54
CA ALA A 187 32.23 21.54 1.96
C ALA A 187 33.62 21.44 2.60
N ARG A 188 34.65 21.13 1.79
CA ARG A 188 36.02 21.05 2.27
C ARG A 188 36.38 22.44 2.81
N VAL A 189 36.33 22.62 4.12
CA VAL A 189 36.86 23.81 4.79
C VAL A 189 38.36 23.77 4.52
N ARG A 190 38.83 24.60 3.59
CA ARG A 190 40.26 24.89 3.45
C ARG A 190 40.65 25.70 4.68
N ILE A 191 41.30 25.04 5.63
CA ILE A 191 42.09 25.74 6.64
C ILE A 191 43.36 26.20 5.92
N GLY A 192 43.37 27.46 5.48
CA GLY A 192 44.57 28.11 4.95
C GLY A 192 45.54 28.38 6.09
N GLY A 193 46.80 28.00 5.89
CA GLY A 193 47.95 28.44 6.69
C GLY A 193 48.59 29.69 6.11
#